data_AF-A0A9P3LY56-F1
#
_entry.id   AF-A0A9P3LY56-F1
#
_cell.length_a   1.000
_cell.length_b   1.000
_cell.length_c   1.000
_cell.angle_alpha   90.00
_cell.angle_beta   90.00
_cell.angle_gamma   90.00
#
_symmetry.space_group_name_H-M   'P 1'
#
loop_
_entity.id
_entity.type
_entity.pdbx_description
1 polymer ?
#
loop_
_entity_poly.entity_id
_entity_poly.type
_entity_poly.pdbx_seq_one_letter_code
_entity_poly.pdbx_strand_id
1 'polypeptide(L)'
;MQVTAHPHPQRVASLSTLPPECLELILQNLRQPNLHDRGSSLARLMQVNSYFCSAALPYLYGSVFRGIGTFGQPQTLNEARCFKALQTVLRHRPAAEISDLLSAAYDIDRSWTGDEHGQGSGSARKIDYLSAIHTFNPSSLDYAPLYCFDEGGYTVRHDWRDYPQRLADMVFRSKENQRQVRSMGDIDPSGYVPFVAPACFGEGAFDENLPLPPRVCVGHLSDEPFRYAALSILLRREVTWTVCSPILEQIQDLVIPLSDVHRYLDVVHRFRSLKSVQFKMDELLQPPMPYERQSIPLTQRDVDDMESGKQRQYQQFSTMVQFVRKHCELFPNLLNEADCPDDFHWPRKMSCPSDIIDEMKLCLPPLHAPTLIWHLNWKQVLLKLIRTDLSHVETIHLLNSETDHASALLWKSDPTFLARCRSLQTLNIFTIGPSSFSWAVKEKKAWDLHQADMASQVSRDILTAVPPKEPAPLKQIRLITNEPSNEELDDAIFAFGNTLEIVQFNVDVDDQLLGETAPIYMGRGWNLPNITHLTISMPSLRLLACPGFYQCLGNKLQQLLLVDRSVMPYMPQDTYTCRPFLETMPDLTKIRLHWKDGPL
;
A
#
# COMPACT_ATOMS: atom_id res chain seq x y z
N MET A 1 32.86 -21.57 70.52
CA MET A 1 32.03 -21.88 69.34
C MET A 1 31.00 -20.78 69.19
N GLN A 2 31.29 -19.79 68.34
CA GLN A 2 30.36 -18.79 67.84
C GLN A 2 30.65 -18.68 66.34
N VAL A 3 29.63 -18.93 65.52
CA VAL A 3 29.68 -18.86 64.06
C VAL A 3 29.18 -17.47 63.67
N THR A 4 30.07 -16.61 63.20
CA THR A 4 29.72 -15.32 62.61
C THR A 4 29.63 -15.46 61.09
N ALA A 5 28.42 -15.36 60.56
CA ALA A 5 28.13 -15.31 59.13
C ALA A 5 28.50 -13.92 58.57
N HIS A 6 29.34 -13.89 57.53
CA HIS A 6 29.56 -12.71 56.72
C HIS A 6 28.49 -12.62 55.61
N PRO A 7 27.83 -11.46 55.41
CA PRO A 7 26.96 -11.26 54.27
C PRO A 7 27.80 -10.95 53.02
N HIS A 8 27.63 -11.76 51.98
CA HIS A 8 28.10 -11.46 50.63
C HIS A 8 27.27 -10.28 50.06
N PRO A 9 27.89 -9.18 49.60
CA PRO A 9 27.16 -8.17 48.84
C PRO A 9 26.88 -8.71 47.43
N GLN A 10 25.63 -9.03 47.14
CA GLN A 10 25.17 -9.21 45.76
C GLN A 10 25.25 -7.85 45.05
N ARG A 11 26.33 -7.64 44.29
CA ARG A 11 26.40 -6.57 43.29
C ARG A 11 25.44 -6.94 42.16
N VAL A 12 24.27 -6.31 42.14
CA VAL A 12 23.45 -6.23 40.93
C VAL A 12 24.25 -5.36 39.95
N ALA A 13 24.82 -5.96 38.92
CA ALA A 13 25.51 -5.24 37.86
C ALA A 13 24.50 -4.31 37.17
N SER A 14 24.70 -3.00 37.28
CA SER A 14 23.88 -2.04 36.57
C SER A 14 24.14 -2.17 35.07
N LEU A 15 23.08 -2.38 34.28
CA LEU A 15 23.12 -2.47 32.81
C LEU A 15 23.75 -1.24 32.12
N SER A 16 24.01 -0.16 32.87
CA SER A 16 24.77 1.01 32.45
C SER A 16 26.28 0.78 32.25
N THR A 17 26.79 -0.43 32.52
CA THR A 17 28.22 -0.78 32.38
C THR A 17 28.51 -1.77 31.27
N LEU A 18 27.52 -2.09 30.42
CA LEU A 18 27.74 -2.97 29.28
C LEU A 18 28.76 -2.32 28.33
N PRO A 19 29.87 -3.01 28.02
CA PRO A 19 30.80 -2.55 27.00
C PRO A 19 30.07 -2.35 25.66
N PRO A 20 30.43 -1.32 24.88
CA PRO A 20 29.78 -1.01 23.60
C PRO A 20 29.76 -2.21 22.64
N GLU A 21 30.73 -3.12 22.73
CA GLU A 21 30.83 -4.34 21.95
C GLU A 21 29.69 -5.32 22.25
N CYS A 22 29.25 -5.41 23.51
CA CYS A 22 28.11 -6.24 23.89
C CYS A 22 26.78 -5.64 23.39
N LEU A 23 26.70 -4.32 23.37
CA LEU A 23 25.56 -3.58 22.84
C LEU A 23 25.45 -3.78 21.32
N GLU A 24 26.58 -3.72 20.63
CA GLU A 24 26.68 -4.01 19.20
C GLU A 24 26.29 -5.46 18.90
N LEU A 25 26.70 -6.44 19.72
CA LEU A 25 26.28 -7.84 19.60
C LEU A 25 24.77 -8.05 19.84
N ILE A 26 24.16 -7.32 20.79
CA ILE A 26 22.71 -7.37 21.02
C ILE A 26 21.97 -6.80 19.80
N LEU A 27 22.42 -5.64 19.29
CA LEU A 27 21.85 -5.02 18.09
C LEU A 27 22.05 -5.89 16.84
N GLN A 28 23.20 -6.56 16.69
CA GLN A 28 23.49 -7.52 15.61
C GLN A 28 22.62 -8.79 15.71
N ASN A 29 22.32 -9.28 16.91
CA ASN A 29 21.40 -10.41 17.08
C ASN A 29 19.95 -10.01 16.76
N LEU A 30 19.53 -8.80 17.13
CA LEU A 30 18.22 -8.25 16.74
C LEU A 30 18.12 -8.00 15.23
N ARG A 31 19.26 -7.91 14.52
CA ARG A 31 19.37 -7.76 13.06
C ARG A 31 19.09 -9.05 12.29
N GLN A 32 19.11 -10.23 12.92
CA GLN A 32 18.88 -11.50 12.22
C GLN A 32 17.46 -11.56 11.60
N PRO A 33 17.30 -11.99 10.33
CA PRO A 33 16.03 -11.96 9.56
C PRO A 33 14.81 -12.61 10.23
N ASN A 34 15.03 -13.53 11.17
CA ASN A 34 14.02 -14.50 11.60
C ASN A 34 13.33 -14.20 12.94
N LEU A 35 13.58 -13.04 13.57
CA LEU A 35 12.86 -12.66 14.79
C LEU A 35 11.53 -11.97 14.47
N HIS A 36 10.42 -12.67 14.71
CA HIS A 36 9.05 -12.16 14.55
C HIS A 36 8.64 -11.06 15.55
N ASP A 37 9.48 -10.71 16.55
CA ASP A 37 9.13 -9.79 17.64
C ASP A 37 10.20 -8.70 17.88
N ARG A 38 10.69 -8.10 16.78
CA ARG A 38 11.73 -7.05 16.77
C ARG A 38 11.29 -5.77 17.48
N GLY A 39 10.07 -5.30 17.20
CA GLY A 39 9.56 -4.02 17.68
C GLY A 39 9.38 -3.99 19.20
N SER A 40 8.83 -5.05 19.81
CA SER A 40 8.57 -5.07 21.24
C SER A 40 9.85 -5.27 22.07
N SER A 41 10.81 -6.06 21.55
CA SER A 41 12.11 -6.29 22.19
C SER A 41 12.98 -5.04 22.18
N LEU A 42 12.99 -4.31 21.05
CA LEU A 42 13.74 -3.05 20.92
C LEU A 42 13.08 -1.92 21.73
N ALA A 43 11.75 -1.81 21.72
CA ALA A 43 11.03 -0.84 22.56
C ALA A 43 11.25 -1.08 24.06
N ARG A 44 11.31 -2.34 24.51
CA ARG A 44 11.69 -2.67 25.89
C ARG A 44 13.14 -2.32 26.20
N LEU A 45 14.07 -2.51 25.25
CA LEU A 45 15.48 -2.15 25.42
C LEU A 45 15.66 -0.64 25.62
N MET A 46 14.90 0.17 24.88
CA MET A 46 14.92 1.63 24.99
C MET A 46 14.36 2.15 26.31
N GLN A 47 13.42 1.42 26.93
CA GLN A 47 12.84 1.77 28.23
C GLN A 47 13.83 1.58 29.40
N VAL A 48 14.96 0.89 29.17
CA VAL A 48 15.90 0.53 30.24
C VAL A 48 17.05 1.53 30.37
N ASN A 49 17.41 2.28 29.32
CA ASN A 49 18.51 3.24 29.37
C ASN A 49 18.40 4.32 28.25
N SER A 50 18.67 5.58 28.58
CA SER A 50 18.73 6.68 27.61
C SER A 50 19.81 6.49 26.54
N TYR A 51 20.91 5.82 26.86
CA TYR A 51 21.94 5.42 25.90
C TYR A 51 21.44 4.33 24.94
N PHE A 52 20.73 3.31 25.43
CA PHE A 52 20.09 2.31 24.56
C PHE A 52 19.04 2.96 23.66
N CYS A 53 18.28 3.93 24.18
CA CYS A 53 17.36 4.74 23.39
C CYS A 53 18.14 5.47 22.28
N SER A 54 19.11 6.30 22.61
CA SER A 54 19.93 7.05 21.64
C SER A 54 20.61 6.15 20.60
N ALA A 55 21.13 4.98 21.00
CA ALA A 55 21.75 4.02 20.10
C ALA A 55 20.73 3.25 19.24
N ALA A 56 19.53 2.97 19.74
CA ALA A 56 18.47 2.24 19.02
C ALA A 56 17.62 3.16 18.11
N LEU A 57 17.54 4.46 18.41
CA LEU A 57 16.74 5.46 17.69
C LEU A 57 17.06 5.50 16.18
N PRO A 58 18.33 5.51 15.72
CA PRO A 58 18.65 5.43 14.29
C PRO A 58 18.08 4.18 13.60
N TYR A 59 18.01 3.04 14.31
CA TYR A 59 17.46 1.79 13.80
C TYR A 59 15.93 1.78 13.71
N LEU A 60 15.25 2.56 14.55
CA LEU A 60 13.79 2.70 14.54
C LEU A 60 13.28 3.79 13.57
N TYR A 61 14.08 4.83 13.34
CA TYR A 61 13.64 6.05 12.66
C TYR A 61 14.35 6.33 11.32
N GLY A 62 15.28 5.48 10.85
CA GLY A 62 15.91 5.59 9.52
C GLY A 62 14.94 5.55 8.34
N SER A 63 13.69 5.16 8.59
CA SER A 63 12.54 5.50 7.77
C SER A 63 11.35 5.74 8.70
N VAL A 64 11.20 6.97 9.19
CA VAL A 64 10.34 7.38 10.33
C VAL A 64 8.94 6.75 10.31
N PHE A 65 8.41 6.36 9.13
CA PHE A 65 7.11 5.68 9.02
C PHE A 65 7.00 4.57 7.97
N ARG A 66 8.10 3.95 7.49
CA ARG A 66 8.02 2.82 6.53
C ARG A 66 7.58 1.54 7.26
N GLY A 67 6.30 1.49 7.61
CA GLY A 67 5.70 0.41 8.42
C GLY A 67 4.51 0.83 9.29
N ILE A 68 4.30 2.14 9.52
CA ILE A 68 3.09 2.66 10.22
C ILE A 68 2.03 3.09 9.18
N GLY A 69 1.92 2.28 8.12
CA GLY A 69 0.78 2.30 7.22
C GLY A 69 -0.29 1.44 7.87
N THR A 70 -1.46 2.03 8.14
CA THR A 70 -2.67 1.39 8.66
C THR A 70 -2.71 1.20 10.19
N PHE A 71 -3.07 2.26 10.93
CA PHE A 71 -3.82 2.03 12.18
C PHE A 71 -5.25 1.66 11.78
N GLY A 72 -5.45 0.38 11.48
CA GLY A 72 -6.67 -0.26 11.95
C GLY A 72 -6.73 -0.17 13.48
N GLN A 73 -7.81 -0.66 14.08
CA GLN A 73 -7.88 -0.82 15.53
C GLN A 73 -6.55 -1.37 16.10
N PRO A 74 -6.09 -0.92 17.29
CA PRO A 74 -4.84 -1.41 17.88
C PRO A 74 -4.82 -2.93 17.79
N GLN A 75 -3.90 -3.47 16.97
CA GLN A 75 -3.91 -4.89 16.65
C GLN A 75 -3.43 -5.70 17.86
N THR A 76 -2.75 -5.02 18.79
CA THR A 76 -2.29 -5.59 20.05
C THR A 76 -2.76 -4.78 21.26
N LEU A 77 -2.94 -5.49 22.38
CA LEU A 77 -3.28 -4.90 23.67
C LEU A 77 -2.23 -3.88 24.15
N ASN A 78 -0.97 -4.04 23.74
CA ASN A 78 0.13 -3.15 24.11
C ASN A 78 0.07 -1.83 23.33
N GLU A 79 -0.28 -1.86 22.05
CA GLU A 79 -0.57 -0.65 21.28
C GLU A 79 -1.74 0.11 21.91
N ALA A 80 -2.84 -0.58 22.23
CA ALA A 80 -3.98 0.04 22.91
C ALA A 80 -3.60 0.69 24.26
N ARG A 81 -2.72 0.05 25.03
CA ARG A 81 -2.22 0.57 26.31
C ARG A 81 -1.28 1.77 26.15
N CYS A 82 -0.34 1.71 25.20
CA CYS A 82 0.55 2.84 24.91
C CYS A 82 -0.25 4.03 24.41
N PHE A 83 -1.24 3.79 23.54
CA PHE A 83 -2.14 4.82 23.03
C PHE A 83 -2.99 5.45 24.14
N LYS A 84 -3.53 4.62 25.04
CA LYS A 84 -4.29 5.10 26.21
C LYS A 84 -3.43 5.86 27.22
N ALA A 85 -2.16 5.46 27.41
CA ALA A 85 -1.21 6.19 28.24
C ALA A 85 -0.87 7.55 27.62
N LEU A 86 -0.57 7.59 26.32
CA LEU A 86 -0.32 8.82 25.57
C LEU A 86 -1.52 9.75 25.65
N GLN A 87 -2.74 9.23 25.39
CA GLN A 87 -3.99 9.98 25.55
C GLN A 87 -4.18 10.52 26.97
N THR A 88 -3.87 9.75 28.01
CA THR A 88 -4.03 10.19 29.41
C THR A 88 -3.06 11.33 29.74
N VAL A 89 -1.83 11.25 29.22
CA VAL A 89 -0.82 12.31 29.38
C VAL A 89 -1.23 13.57 28.63
N LEU A 90 -1.80 13.43 27.43
CA LEU A 90 -2.13 14.54 26.54
C LEU A 90 -3.50 15.18 26.85
N ARG A 91 -4.45 14.44 27.42
CA ARG A 91 -5.80 14.91 27.80
C ARG A 91 -5.78 15.97 28.91
N HIS A 92 -4.72 16.02 29.70
CA HIS A 92 -4.58 16.95 30.82
C HIS A 92 -3.61 18.11 30.55
N ARG A 93 -3.21 18.31 29.29
CA ARG A 93 -2.22 19.33 28.92
C ARG A 93 -2.74 20.27 27.83
N PRO A 94 -2.50 21.59 27.92
CA PRO A 94 -2.78 22.53 26.84
C PRO A 94 -2.02 22.13 25.58
N ALA A 95 -2.63 22.29 24.39
CA ALA A 95 -2.00 21.94 23.12
C ALA A 95 -0.65 22.66 22.90
N ALA A 96 -0.50 23.87 23.43
CA ALA A 96 0.76 24.63 23.40
C ALA A 96 1.90 23.94 24.16
N GLU A 97 1.62 23.17 25.21
CA GLU A 97 2.62 22.45 26.02
C GLU A 97 2.99 21.08 25.42
N ILE A 98 2.26 20.58 24.42
CA ILE A 98 2.53 19.26 23.83
C ILE A 98 3.86 19.27 23.08
N SER A 99 4.15 20.33 22.30
CA SER A 99 5.44 20.47 21.63
C SER A 99 6.59 20.61 22.63
N ASP A 100 6.39 21.32 23.75
CA ASP A 100 7.36 21.45 24.84
C ASP A 100 7.62 20.10 25.53
N LEU A 101 6.57 19.34 25.82
CA LEU A 101 6.64 17.99 26.43
C LEU A 101 7.32 16.98 25.51
N LEU A 102 7.03 17.02 24.20
CA LEU A 102 7.71 16.17 23.23
C LEU A 102 9.17 16.60 23.10
N SER A 103 9.47 17.89 22.98
CA SER A 103 10.84 18.40 22.94
C SER A 103 11.63 18.01 24.20
N ALA A 104 11.01 18.08 25.39
CA ALA A 104 11.61 17.69 26.66
C ALA A 104 11.73 16.17 26.86
N ALA A 105 10.77 15.40 26.35
CA ALA A 105 10.82 13.93 26.41
C ALA A 105 11.87 13.33 25.45
N TYR A 106 12.19 14.06 24.38
CA TYR A 106 13.16 13.66 23.35
C TYR A 106 14.50 14.41 23.44
N ASP A 107 14.69 15.24 24.47
CA ASP A 107 15.92 16.01 24.73
C ASP A 107 16.40 16.81 23.49
N ILE A 108 15.44 17.35 22.73
CA ILE A 108 15.71 18.19 21.55
C ILE A 108 16.05 19.58 22.06
N ASP A 109 17.34 19.82 22.27
CA ASP A 109 17.85 21.05 22.83
C ASP A 109 17.46 22.28 21.97
N ARG A 110 16.81 23.27 22.60
CA ARG A 110 16.33 24.51 21.96
C ARG A 110 17.43 25.55 21.77
N SER A 111 18.68 25.23 22.11
CA SER A 111 19.80 26.17 22.09
C SER A 111 20.31 26.55 20.68
N TRP A 112 19.70 26.02 19.61
CA TRP A 112 20.05 26.36 18.21
C TRP A 112 19.21 27.50 17.62
N THR A 113 18.98 28.56 18.39
CA THR A 113 18.69 29.88 17.80
C THR A 113 20.00 30.62 17.69
N GLY A 114 20.52 30.76 16.47
CA GLY A 114 21.79 31.41 16.20
C GLY A 114 21.81 32.83 16.71
N ASP A 115 22.51 33.04 17.82
CA ASP A 115 23.20 34.29 18.14
C ASP A 115 24.67 33.95 18.32
N GLU A 116 25.43 34.13 17.24
CA GLU A 116 26.88 34.22 17.32
C GLU A 116 27.21 35.50 18.10
N HIS A 117 27.59 35.38 19.37
CA HIS A 117 28.67 36.12 20.04
C HIS A 117 28.68 35.81 21.54
N GLY A 118 29.65 34.98 21.96
CA GLY A 118 29.89 34.76 23.39
C GLY A 118 30.98 33.72 23.63
N GLN A 119 32.23 34.19 23.74
CA GLN A 119 33.35 33.38 24.21
C GLN A 119 33.06 32.87 25.63
N GLY A 120 32.91 31.55 25.78
CA GLY A 120 32.74 30.90 27.06
C GLY A 120 33.11 29.42 26.97
N SER A 121 34.34 29.11 27.37
CA SER A 121 34.92 27.76 27.41
C SER A 121 34.12 26.82 28.33
N GLY A 122 33.36 25.90 27.72
CA GLY A 122 32.83 24.70 28.36
C GLY A 122 32.68 23.61 27.30
N SER A 123 33.55 22.59 27.36
CA SER A 123 33.60 21.47 26.41
C SER A 123 32.36 20.57 26.51
N ALA A 124 31.24 21.00 25.92
CA ALA A 124 30.17 20.09 25.52
C ALA A 124 30.66 19.29 24.31
N ARG A 125 30.73 17.98 24.43
CA ARG A 125 31.11 17.08 23.34
C ARG A 125 30.17 17.30 22.15
N LYS A 126 30.71 17.90 21.10
CA LYS A 126 30.08 18.05 19.80
C LYS A 126 29.71 16.65 19.30
N ILE A 127 28.42 16.35 19.23
CA ILE A 127 27.95 15.11 18.63
C ILE A 127 28.25 15.19 17.13
N ASP A 128 28.99 14.21 16.63
CA ASP A 128 29.37 14.11 15.23
C ASP A 128 28.22 13.49 14.42
N TYR A 129 27.27 14.34 14.03
CA TYR A 129 26.11 13.98 13.21
C TYR A 129 26.51 13.43 11.82
N LEU A 130 27.75 13.67 11.35
CA LEU A 130 28.22 13.20 10.05
C LEU A 130 28.55 11.70 10.06
N SER A 131 28.91 11.14 11.22
CA SER A 131 29.08 9.69 11.37
C SER A 131 27.76 8.92 11.36
N ALA A 132 26.61 9.60 11.50
CA ALA A 132 25.29 8.99 11.58
C ALA A 132 24.59 8.78 10.21
N ILE A 133 25.15 9.30 9.10
CA ILE A 133 24.40 9.50 7.84
C ILE A 133 24.99 8.75 6.63
N HIS A 134 26.05 7.96 6.81
CA HIS A 134 26.54 7.07 5.75
C HIS A 134 25.95 5.66 5.87
N THR A 135 24.68 5.48 5.48
CA THR A 135 24.01 4.23 5.02
C THR A 135 22.52 4.26 5.41
N PHE A 136 21.53 3.81 4.66
CA PHE A 136 21.34 3.46 3.25
C PHE A 136 19.86 3.02 3.11
N ASN A 137 19.43 2.84 1.87
CA ASN A 137 18.14 2.41 1.32
C ASN A 137 17.84 0.86 1.49
N PRO A 138 16.88 0.22 0.77
CA PRO A 138 15.45 -0.13 1.05
C PRO A 138 15.11 -1.66 1.22
N SER A 139 13.83 -2.00 1.51
CA SER A 139 12.92 -2.87 0.68
C SER A 139 12.00 -3.89 1.43
N SER A 140 10.75 -3.98 0.91
CA SER A 140 9.73 -5.07 0.88
C SER A 140 8.96 -5.54 2.14
N LEU A 141 7.62 -5.36 2.15
CA LEU A 141 6.62 -6.43 1.85
C LEU A 141 5.16 -5.96 2.00
N ASP A 142 4.31 -6.55 1.16
CA ASP A 142 2.87 -6.35 0.92
C ASP A 142 1.93 -6.71 2.10
N TYR A 143 0.73 -6.13 2.10
CA TYR A 143 -0.43 -6.66 2.84
C TYR A 143 -1.66 -6.84 1.94
N ALA A 144 -2.25 -8.02 2.06
CA ALA A 144 -3.59 -8.37 1.58
C ALA A 144 -4.66 -7.84 2.57
N PRO A 145 -5.83 -7.37 2.10
CA PRO A 145 -6.90 -6.93 2.98
C PRO A 145 -7.60 -8.12 3.66
N LEU A 146 -7.85 -7.98 4.96
CA LEU A 146 -8.74 -8.85 5.75
C LEU A 146 -10.19 -8.69 5.26
N TYR A 147 -10.55 -9.42 4.21
CA TYR A 147 -11.92 -9.87 4.00
C TYR A 147 -11.98 -11.34 4.42
N CYS A 148 -12.71 -11.64 5.50
CA CYS A 148 -13.13 -13.01 5.77
C CYS A 148 -14.09 -13.43 4.66
N PHE A 149 -13.60 -14.14 3.66
CA PHE A 149 -14.43 -14.99 2.81
C PHE A 149 -14.58 -16.33 3.53
N ASP A 150 -15.80 -16.65 3.98
CA ASP A 150 -16.14 -18.03 4.31
C ASP A 150 -16.21 -18.83 3.01
N GLU A 151 -15.37 -19.85 2.89
CA GLU A 151 -15.46 -20.87 1.84
C GLU A 151 -16.71 -21.71 2.07
N GLY A 152 -17.82 -21.28 1.49
CA GLY A 152 -19.07 -22.04 1.49
C GLY A 152 -20.25 -21.14 1.18
N GLY A 153 -20.71 -21.17 -0.07
CA GLY A 153 -21.81 -20.35 -0.55
C GLY A 153 -23.12 -20.58 0.18
N TYR A 154 -23.33 -19.85 1.28
CA TYR A 154 -24.62 -19.49 1.86
C TYR A 154 -24.49 -18.12 2.55
N THR A 155 -24.98 -17.06 1.92
CA THR A 155 -25.13 -15.76 2.55
C THR A 155 -26.19 -15.83 3.64
N VAL A 156 -25.79 -15.98 4.90
CA VAL A 156 -26.64 -15.64 6.04
C VAL A 156 -26.51 -14.14 6.27
N ARG A 157 -27.57 -13.38 5.97
CA ARG A 157 -27.69 -11.99 6.40
C ARG A 157 -27.72 -11.96 7.93
N HIS A 158 -26.63 -11.56 8.56
CA HIS A 158 -26.67 -11.16 9.97
C HIS A 158 -27.28 -9.75 10.05
N ASP A 159 -28.42 -9.65 10.75
CA ASP A 159 -29.06 -8.37 11.09
C ASP A 159 -28.21 -7.69 12.17
N TRP A 160 -27.73 -6.48 11.87
CA TRP A 160 -26.82 -5.69 12.70
C TRP A 160 -27.50 -5.16 13.97
N ARG A 161 -28.82 -5.35 14.09
CA ARG A 161 -29.65 -4.90 15.22
C ARG A 161 -29.38 -5.64 16.54
N ASP A 162 -28.73 -6.81 16.52
CA ASP A 162 -28.47 -7.61 17.73
C ASP A 162 -27.11 -7.33 18.41
N TYR A 163 -26.26 -6.51 17.79
CA TYR A 163 -24.94 -6.17 18.33
C TYR A 163 -24.97 -5.41 19.68
N PRO A 164 -25.92 -4.49 19.94
CA PRO A 164 -26.04 -3.81 21.23
C PRO A 164 -26.44 -4.75 22.37
N GLN A 165 -27.27 -5.76 22.10
CA GLN A 165 -27.73 -6.74 23.09
C GLN A 165 -26.57 -7.62 23.60
N ARG A 166 -25.70 -8.07 22.69
CA ARG A 166 -24.52 -8.89 23.03
C ARG A 166 -23.46 -8.11 23.84
N LEU A 167 -23.32 -6.82 23.57
CA LEU A 167 -22.45 -5.92 24.35
C LEU A 167 -23.04 -5.64 25.74
N ALA A 168 -24.36 -5.50 25.86
CA ALA A 168 -25.04 -5.37 27.15
C ALA A 168 -24.89 -6.65 28.00
N ASP A 169 -25.01 -7.83 27.39
CA ASP A 169 -24.83 -9.13 28.08
C ASP A 169 -23.38 -9.38 28.52
N MET A 170 -22.39 -8.91 27.76
CA MET A 170 -20.97 -8.96 28.14
C MET A 170 -20.64 -8.02 29.31
N VAL A 171 -21.24 -6.82 29.32
CA VAL A 171 -21.03 -5.84 30.41
C VAL A 171 -21.77 -6.26 31.68
N PHE A 172 -22.94 -6.91 31.58
CA PHE A 172 -23.66 -7.44 32.73
C PHE A 172 -22.91 -8.62 33.39
N ARG A 173 -22.33 -9.54 32.60
CA ARG A 173 -21.53 -10.66 33.14
C ARG A 173 -20.25 -10.23 33.86
N SER A 174 -19.76 -9.01 33.63
CA SER A 174 -18.61 -8.46 34.36
C SER A 174 -18.97 -7.88 35.74
N LYS A 175 -20.24 -7.58 36.02
CA LYS A 175 -20.68 -6.99 37.30
C LYS A 175 -21.33 -7.99 38.27
N GLU A 176 -21.68 -9.18 37.82
CA GLU A 176 -22.31 -10.23 38.65
C GLU A 176 -21.30 -11.00 39.55
N ASN A 177 -19.98 -10.84 39.36
CA ASN A 177 -18.95 -11.56 40.15
C ASN A 177 -18.51 -10.87 41.46
N GLN A 178 -19.26 -9.89 41.95
CA GLN A 178 -19.10 -9.36 43.31
C GLN A 178 -20.46 -9.22 44.01
N ARG A 179 -21.02 -10.36 44.46
CA ARG A 179 -21.75 -10.54 45.75
C ARG A 179 -22.45 -11.91 45.76
N GLN A 180 -21.91 -12.85 46.53
CA GLN A 180 -22.71 -13.92 47.13
C GLN A 180 -23.12 -13.50 48.55
N VAL A 181 -24.38 -13.74 48.93
CA VAL A 181 -24.80 -14.66 50.00
C VAL A 181 -26.31 -14.48 50.34
N ARG A 182 -27.03 -15.62 50.34
CA ARG A 182 -28.30 -16.02 51.02
C ARG A 182 -29.68 -15.84 50.36
N SER A 183 -30.11 -16.97 49.77
CA SER A 183 -31.16 -17.91 50.24
C SER A 183 -32.59 -17.87 49.67
N MET A 184 -32.91 -19.02 49.05
CA MET A 184 -34.13 -19.85 49.10
C MET A 184 -35.45 -19.36 48.49
N GLY A 185 -35.98 -20.20 47.59
CA GLY A 185 -37.40 -20.32 47.25
C GLY A 185 -37.63 -20.83 45.83
N ASP A 186 -37.93 -22.12 45.70
CA ASP A 186 -38.35 -22.80 44.46
C ASP A 186 -39.60 -22.16 43.80
N ILE A 187 -39.73 -22.31 42.47
CA ILE A 187 -40.90 -22.90 41.74
C ILE A 187 -40.87 -22.55 40.23
N ASP A 188 -40.81 -23.61 39.42
CA ASP A 188 -41.39 -23.94 38.09
C ASP A 188 -41.25 -23.03 36.84
N PRO A 189 -40.84 -23.57 35.65
CA PRO A 189 -40.63 -22.81 34.43
C PRO A 189 -41.74 -23.07 33.37
N SER A 190 -42.67 -22.15 33.20
CA SER A 190 -43.43 -22.02 31.94
C SER A 190 -44.16 -20.69 31.87
N GLY A 191 -43.89 -19.88 30.84
CA GLY A 191 -44.70 -18.69 30.56
C GLY A 191 -43.98 -17.60 29.79
N TYR A 192 -43.90 -17.77 28.46
CA TYR A 192 -43.57 -16.69 27.53
C TYR A 192 -44.79 -15.77 27.40
N VAL A 193 -44.69 -14.50 27.83
CA VAL A 193 -45.65 -13.42 27.50
C VAL A 193 -44.87 -12.10 27.40
N PRO A 194 -45.06 -11.28 26.35
CA PRO A 194 -44.29 -10.06 26.14
C PRO A 194 -44.75 -8.93 27.07
N PHE A 195 -43.78 -8.21 27.63
CA PHE A 195 -43.99 -7.02 28.44
C PHE A 195 -44.37 -5.83 27.55
N VAL A 196 -45.65 -5.44 27.59
CA VAL A 196 -46.11 -4.10 27.22
C VAL A 196 -46.05 -3.27 28.49
N ALA A 197 -45.19 -2.24 28.53
CA ALA A 197 -45.17 -1.29 29.64
C ALA A 197 -46.39 -0.36 29.53
N PRO A 198 -47.14 -0.14 30.62
CA PRO A 198 -48.37 0.64 30.60
C PRO A 198 -48.10 2.14 30.66
N ALA A 199 -48.94 2.89 29.95
CA ALA A 199 -49.10 4.32 30.11
C ALA A 199 -49.64 4.63 31.51
N CYS A 200 -48.89 5.41 32.29
CA CYS A 200 -49.40 6.11 33.46
C CYS A 200 -49.67 7.57 33.06
N PHE A 201 -50.90 7.85 32.64
CA PHE A 201 -51.47 9.20 32.77
C PHE A 201 -51.94 9.36 34.22
N GLY A 202 -51.23 10.18 34.98
CA GLY A 202 -51.74 10.77 36.21
C GLY A 202 -52.09 12.22 35.93
N GLU A 203 -53.39 12.51 35.87
CA GLU A 203 -53.90 13.88 35.86
C GLU A 203 -53.53 14.56 37.19
N GLY A 204 -52.67 15.56 37.10
CA GLY A 204 -52.30 16.44 38.21
C GLY A 204 -51.79 17.73 37.62
N ALA A 205 -52.55 18.81 37.82
CA ALA A 205 -52.28 20.15 37.31
C ALA A 205 -50.82 20.57 37.54
N PHE A 206 -50.08 20.75 36.44
CA PHE A 206 -48.77 21.40 36.46
C PHE A 206 -48.93 22.85 35.98
N ASP A 207 -48.47 23.75 36.84
CA ASP A 207 -48.39 25.20 36.67
C ASP A 207 -47.53 25.56 35.44
N GLU A 208 -48.09 26.32 34.49
CA GLU A 208 -47.48 26.66 33.19
C GLU A 208 -46.34 27.71 33.28
N ASN A 209 -45.91 28.14 34.48
CA ASN A 209 -45.01 29.29 34.63
C ASN A 209 -43.65 29.04 35.31
N LEU A 210 -43.13 27.80 35.30
CA LEU A 210 -41.76 27.53 35.79
C LEU A 210 -40.81 27.10 34.66
N PRO A 211 -39.62 27.72 34.53
CA PRO A 211 -38.63 27.29 33.55
C PRO A 211 -38.07 25.93 33.97
N LEU A 212 -38.33 24.91 33.15
CA LEU A 212 -37.70 23.60 33.31
C LEU A 212 -36.17 23.72 33.15
N PRO A 213 -35.36 23.06 34.00
CA PRO A 213 -33.92 23.01 33.80
C PRO A 213 -33.61 22.25 32.50
N PRO A 214 -32.47 22.54 31.83
CA PRO A 214 -32.16 21.92 30.56
C PRO A 214 -32.06 20.41 30.73
N ARG A 215 -33.00 19.69 30.10
CA ARG A 215 -32.86 18.26 29.85
C ARG A 215 -31.60 18.06 29.01
N VAL A 216 -30.53 17.62 29.66
CA VAL A 216 -29.35 17.08 28.98
C VAL A 216 -29.79 15.77 28.34
N CYS A 217 -30.15 15.83 27.06
CA CYS A 217 -30.30 14.65 26.23
C CYS A 217 -28.93 13.96 26.13
N VAL A 218 -28.76 12.85 26.83
CA VAL A 218 -27.63 11.94 26.67
C VAL A 218 -27.84 11.21 25.33
N GLY A 219 -27.44 11.87 24.25
CA GLY A 219 -27.49 11.36 22.87
C GLY A 219 -26.17 11.59 22.11
N HIS A 220 -25.03 11.62 22.82
CA HIS A 220 -23.70 12.00 22.26
C HIS A 220 -22.65 10.88 22.32
N LEU A 221 -23.05 9.60 22.31
CA LEU A 221 -22.10 8.47 22.32
C LEU A 221 -21.56 8.08 20.93
N SER A 222 -22.06 8.68 19.82
CA SER A 222 -21.62 8.31 18.46
C SER A 222 -20.38 9.04 17.95
N ASP A 223 -19.92 10.11 18.59
CA ASP A 223 -18.78 10.92 18.10
C ASP A 223 -17.41 10.56 18.73
N GLU A 224 -17.37 9.62 19.69
CA GLU A 224 -16.13 9.17 20.34
C GLU A 224 -15.07 8.66 19.34
N PRO A 225 -15.40 7.81 18.34
CA PRO A 225 -14.40 7.29 17.39
C PRO A 225 -13.72 8.40 16.57
N PHE A 226 -14.50 9.38 16.09
CA PHE A 226 -13.97 10.52 15.33
C PHE A 226 -13.05 11.40 16.16
N ARG A 227 -13.36 11.61 17.45
CA ARG A 227 -12.49 12.38 18.34
C ARG A 227 -11.15 11.70 18.57
N TYR A 228 -11.13 10.37 18.72
CA TYR A 228 -9.88 9.61 18.85
C TYR A 228 -9.05 9.66 17.58
N ALA A 229 -9.69 9.54 16.43
CA ALA A 229 -9.06 9.54 15.13
C ALA A 229 -8.47 10.93 14.80
N ALA A 230 -9.25 12.01 15.00
CA ALA A 230 -8.76 13.38 14.90
C ALA A 230 -7.60 13.70 15.86
N LEU A 231 -7.70 13.29 17.14
CA LEU A 231 -6.60 13.46 18.10
C LEU A 231 -5.35 12.71 17.65
N SER A 232 -5.49 11.49 17.14
CA SER A 232 -4.37 10.71 16.63
C SER A 232 -3.63 11.41 15.49
N ILE A 233 -4.38 12.03 14.57
CA ILE A 233 -3.83 12.79 13.45
C ILE A 233 -3.08 14.02 13.96
N LEU A 234 -3.68 14.79 14.88
CA LEU A 234 -3.06 15.97 15.46
C LEU A 234 -1.76 15.61 16.19
N LEU A 235 -1.76 14.53 16.97
CA LEU A 235 -0.55 14.08 17.66
C LEU A 235 0.52 13.62 16.68
N ARG A 236 0.14 12.86 15.65
CA ARG A 236 1.09 12.45 14.62
C ARG A 236 1.71 13.66 13.92
N ARG A 237 0.91 14.68 13.60
CA ARG A 237 1.39 15.94 13.01
C ARG A 237 2.42 16.60 13.91
N GLU A 238 2.07 16.86 15.16
CA GLU A 238 2.94 17.59 16.09
C GLU A 238 4.21 16.79 16.45
N VAL A 239 4.11 15.47 16.64
CA VAL A 239 5.26 14.61 16.88
C VAL A 239 6.17 14.58 15.66
N THR A 240 5.62 14.34 14.47
CA THR A 240 6.41 14.29 13.21
C THR A 240 7.12 15.62 13.00
N TRP A 241 6.42 16.74 13.16
CA TRP A 241 7.01 18.06 13.02
C TRP A 241 8.12 18.31 14.05
N THR A 242 7.87 18.00 15.33
CA THR A 242 8.85 18.22 16.41
C THR A 242 10.13 17.41 16.18
N VAL A 243 10.01 16.17 15.70
CA VAL A 243 11.15 15.30 15.40
C VAL A 243 11.87 15.70 14.11
N CYS A 244 11.12 16.06 13.05
CA CYS A 244 11.70 16.38 11.75
C CYS A 244 12.29 17.79 11.68
N SER A 245 11.70 18.77 12.36
CA SER A 245 12.08 20.20 12.27
C SER A 245 13.57 20.48 12.52
N PRO A 246 14.27 19.83 13.46
CA PRO A 246 15.71 20.04 13.66
C PRO A 246 16.60 19.45 12.55
N ILE A 247 16.08 18.51 11.74
CA ILE A 247 16.85 17.71 10.78
C ILE A 247 16.32 17.79 9.34
N LEU A 248 15.51 18.79 9.00
CA LEU A 248 14.86 18.92 7.67
C LEU A 248 15.86 18.85 6.51
N GLU A 249 17.08 19.36 6.71
CA GLU A 249 18.18 19.35 5.75
C GLU A 249 18.67 17.94 5.38
N GLN A 250 18.42 16.96 6.23
CA GLN A 250 18.88 15.58 6.10
C GLN A 250 17.78 14.63 5.60
N ILE A 251 16.52 15.05 5.68
CA ILE A 251 15.37 14.21 5.31
C ILE A 251 15.37 13.98 3.79
N GLN A 252 15.36 12.71 3.40
CA GLN A 252 15.27 12.28 1.99
C GLN A 252 13.85 11.87 1.60
N ASP A 253 13.10 11.30 2.53
CA ASP A 253 11.72 10.84 2.32
C ASP A 253 10.83 11.43 3.39
N LEU A 254 9.76 12.12 2.98
CA LEU A 254 8.87 12.82 3.91
C LEU A 254 7.40 12.52 3.63
N VAL A 255 6.65 12.20 4.68
CA VAL A 255 5.18 12.12 4.60
C VAL A 255 4.57 13.36 5.24
N ILE A 256 3.83 14.13 4.46
CA ILE A 256 3.19 15.39 4.87
C ILE A 256 1.67 15.17 4.96
N PRO A 257 1.05 15.29 6.14
CA PRO A 257 -0.41 15.37 6.24
C PRO A 257 -0.91 16.60 5.47
N LEU A 258 -1.86 16.40 4.56
CA LEU A 258 -2.28 17.46 3.64
C LEU A 258 -2.87 18.66 4.39
N SER A 259 -3.46 18.47 5.57
CA SER A 259 -3.92 19.57 6.44
C SER A 259 -2.81 20.40 7.08
N ASP A 260 -1.54 19.99 6.94
CA ASP A 260 -0.37 20.64 7.52
C ASP A 260 0.62 21.15 6.47
N VAL A 261 0.32 20.98 5.17
CA VAL A 261 1.27 21.25 4.08
C VAL A 261 1.82 22.69 4.09
N HIS A 262 1.02 23.66 4.56
CA HIS A 262 1.43 25.04 4.73
C HIS A 262 2.66 25.18 5.63
N ARG A 263 2.69 24.48 6.77
CA ARG A 263 3.79 24.51 7.73
C ARG A 263 5.10 24.04 7.09
N TYR A 264 5.02 23.05 6.21
CA TYR A 264 6.17 22.51 5.48
C TYR A 264 6.59 23.42 4.31
N LEU A 265 5.63 24.09 3.64
CA LEU A 265 5.90 25.06 2.59
C LEU A 265 6.70 26.26 3.08
N ASP A 266 6.44 26.72 4.30
CA ASP A 266 7.15 27.85 4.92
C ASP A 266 8.64 27.56 5.11
N VAL A 267 8.98 26.30 5.42
CA VAL A 267 10.37 25.85 5.63
C VAL A 267 10.93 25.07 4.44
N VAL A 268 10.31 25.15 3.26
CA VAL A 268 10.69 24.29 2.12
C VAL A 268 12.17 24.42 1.71
N HIS A 269 12.74 25.60 1.92
CA HIS A 269 14.15 25.92 1.69
C HIS A 269 15.14 25.15 2.58
N ARG A 270 14.65 24.46 3.61
CA ARG A 270 15.47 23.59 4.47
C ARG A 270 15.57 22.17 3.93
N PHE A 271 14.70 21.71 3.02
CA PHE A 271 14.68 20.33 2.50
C PHE A 271 15.72 20.03 1.42
N ARG A 272 17.01 20.31 1.69
CA ARG A 272 18.10 20.19 0.72
C ARG A 272 18.38 18.75 0.24
N SER A 273 17.99 17.76 1.04
CA SER A 273 18.22 16.34 0.74
C SER A 273 16.98 15.59 0.29
N LEU A 274 15.83 16.27 0.20
CA LEU A 274 14.54 15.62 -0.06
C LEU A 274 14.46 15.08 -1.48
N LYS A 275 14.26 13.77 -1.59
CA LYS A 275 14.17 12.98 -2.83
C LYS A 275 12.76 12.46 -3.10
N SER A 276 11.98 12.18 -2.06
CA SER A 276 10.60 11.72 -2.16
C SER A 276 9.71 12.43 -1.15
N VAL A 277 8.52 12.83 -1.58
CA VAL A 277 7.49 13.37 -0.69
C VAL A 277 6.15 12.68 -0.94
N GLN A 278 5.47 12.29 0.12
CA GLN A 278 4.14 11.71 0.07
C GLN A 278 3.16 12.57 0.84
N PHE A 279 2.10 13.03 0.20
CA PHE A 279 1.04 13.80 0.81
C PHE A 279 -0.07 12.85 1.25
N LYS A 280 -0.36 12.83 2.54
CA LYS A 280 -1.40 11.97 3.10
C LYS A 280 -2.69 12.76 3.27
N MET A 281 -3.77 12.29 2.65
CA MET A 281 -5.12 12.76 2.95
C MET A 281 -5.46 12.43 4.41
N ASP A 282 -5.82 13.43 5.21
CA ASP A 282 -6.17 13.26 6.62
C ASP A 282 -7.62 13.71 6.90
N GLU A 283 -8.19 13.22 8.00
CA GLU A 283 -9.60 13.43 8.36
C GLU A 283 -9.96 14.90 8.59
N LEU A 284 -8.99 15.77 8.88
CA LEU A 284 -9.26 17.18 9.17
C LEU A 284 -9.75 17.93 7.92
N LEU A 285 -9.54 17.36 6.74
CA LEU A 285 -10.03 17.88 5.46
C LEU A 285 -11.41 17.34 5.09
N GLN A 286 -11.96 16.38 5.84
CA GLN A 286 -13.30 15.87 5.56
C GLN A 286 -14.33 16.94 5.94
N PRO A 287 -15.22 17.36 5.01
CA PRO A 287 -16.38 18.13 5.40
C PRO A 287 -17.18 17.31 6.43
N PRO A 288 -17.71 17.93 7.50
CA PRO A 288 -18.55 17.23 8.46
C PRO A 288 -19.71 16.61 7.68
N MET A 289 -19.73 15.29 7.61
CA MET A 289 -20.80 14.62 6.90
C MET A 289 -22.06 14.68 7.76
N PRO A 290 -23.23 15.02 7.17
CA PRO A 290 -24.46 14.51 7.72
C PRO A 290 -24.34 13.00 7.60
N TYR A 291 -24.12 12.33 8.74
CA TYR A 291 -24.19 10.88 8.87
C TYR A 291 -25.34 10.36 8.02
N GLU A 292 -25.17 9.20 7.36
CA GLU A 292 -26.08 8.52 6.42
C GLU A 292 -27.50 8.25 6.96
N ARG A 293 -28.18 9.27 7.46
CA ARG A 293 -29.61 9.31 7.66
C ARG A 293 -30.16 9.57 6.29
N GLN A 294 -30.37 8.49 5.54
CA GLN A 294 -30.84 8.41 4.15
C GLN A 294 -32.19 9.11 3.87
N SER A 295 -32.63 10.04 4.71
CA SER A 295 -33.96 10.64 4.67
C SER A 295 -34.05 12.04 5.28
N ILE A 296 -32.97 12.64 5.77
CA ILE A 296 -33.02 14.06 6.21
C ILE A 296 -32.58 14.94 5.03
N PRO A 297 -33.44 15.85 4.53
CA PRO A 297 -33.04 16.84 3.54
C PRO A 297 -31.87 17.66 4.10
N LEU A 298 -30.81 17.83 3.30
CA LEU A 298 -29.71 18.72 3.65
C LEU A 298 -30.27 20.13 3.84
N THR A 299 -29.92 20.76 4.96
CA THR A 299 -30.20 22.19 5.13
C THR A 299 -29.28 22.99 4.21
N GLN A 300 -29.66 24.21 3.84
CA GLN A 300 -28.77 25.10 3.06
C GLN A 300 -27.41 25.26 3.76
N ARG A 301 -27.41 25.33 5.09
CA ARG A 301 -26.19 25.39 5.90
C ARG A 301 -25.29 24.17 5.71
N ASP A 302 -25.86 22.96 5.65
CA ASP A 302 -25.07 21.75 5.39
C ASP A 302 -24.43 21.79 4.00
N VAL A 303 -25.15 22.32 3.00
CA VAL A 303 -24.63 22.52 1.64
C VAL A 303 -23.48 23.53 1.64
N ASP A 304 -23.65 24.68 2.31
CA ASP A 304 -22.64 25.73 2.41
C ASP A 304 -21.38 25.23 3.16
N ASP A 305 -21.55 24.45 4.23
CA ASP A 305 -20.46 23.84 5.00
C ASP A 305 -19.71 22.78 4.18
N MET A 306 -20.43 21.98 3.38
CA MET A 306 -19.84 21.02 2.45
C MET A 306 -19.05 21.71 1.34
N GLU A 307 -19.58 22.79 0.75
CA GLU A 307 -18.90 23.57 -0.28
C GLU A 307 -17.64 24.25 0.28
N SER A 308 -17.74 24.83 1.47
CA SER A 308 -16.59 25.41 2.20
C SER A 308 -15.53 24.35 2.54
N GLY A 309 -15.94 23.12 2.86
CA GLY A 309 -15.04 21.98 3.05
C GLY A 309 -14.29 21.61 1.77
N LYS A 310 -15.01 21.48 0.64
CA LYS A 310 -14.41 21.22 -0.67
C LYS A 310 -13.44 22.33 -1.10
N GLN A 311 -13.79 23.59 -0.88
CA GLN A 311 -12.92 24.71 -1.20
C GLN A 311 -11.62 24.69 -0.38
N ARG A 312 -11.70 24.42 0.93
CA ARG A 312 -10.52 24.24 1.79
C ARG A 312 -9.66 23.08 1.32
N GLN A 313 -10.27 21.96 0.94
CA GLN A 313 -9.54 20.81 0.40
C GLN A 313 -8.78 21.18 -0.88
N TYR A 314 -9.42 21.87 -1.81
CA TYR A 314 -8.78 22.36 -3.04
C TYR A 314 -7.63 23.33 -2.78
N GLN A 315 -7.75 24.20 -1.77
CA GLN A 315 -6.65 25.06 -1.33
C GLN A 315 -5.45 24.25 -0.83
N GLN A 316 -5.66 23.18 -0.07
CA GLN A 316 -4.54 22.34 0.37
C GLN A 316 -3.88 21.59 -0.80
N PHE A 317 -4.67 21.11 -1.76
CA PHE A 317 -4.15 20.52 -3.00
C PHE A 317 -3.28 21.52 -3.79
N SER A 318 -3.74 22.77 -3.93
CA SER A 318 -2.92 23.82 -4.55
C SER A 318 -1.63 24.07 -3.77
N THR A 319 -1.68 24.06 -2.44
CA THR A 319 -0.52 24.26 -1.57
C THR A 319 0.49 23.10 -1.68
N MET A 320 0.00 21.87 -1.82
CA MET A 320 0.82 20.69 -2.14
C MET A 320 1.58 20.87 -3.46
N VAL A 321 0.89 21.29 -4.53
CA VAL A 321 1.55 21.55 -5.82
C VAL A 321 2.60 22.66 -5.67
N GLN A 322 2.28 23.73 -4.93
CA GLN A 322 3.22 24.83 -4.65
C GLN A 322 4.46 24.36 -3.88
N PHE A 323 4.29 23.45 -2.91
CA PHE A 323 5.42 22.83 -2.20
C PHE A 323 6.37 22.13 -3.17
N VAL A 324 5.84 21.25 -4.02
CA VAL A 324 6.64 20.48 -5.00
C VAL A 324 7.33 21.42 -5.99
N ARG A 325 6.59 22.40 -6.51
CA ARG A 325 7.12 23.42 -7.44
C ARG A 325 8.27 24.21 -6.82
N LYS A 326 8.06 24.80 -5.64
CA LYS A 326 9.06 25.62 -4.95
C LYS A 326 10.28 24.79 -4.54
N HIS A 327 10.10 23.54 -4.14
CA HIS A 327 11.20 22.63 -3.87
C HIS A 327 12.04 22.37 -5.13
N CYS A 328 11.41 22.01 -6.26
CA CYS A 328 12.10 21.77 -7.52
C CYS A 328 12.82 23.03 -8.07
N GLU A 329 12.27 24.23 -7.83
CA GLU A 329 12.92 25.51 -8.16
C GLU A 329 14.18 25.77 -7.32
N LEU A 330 14.11 25.51 -6.01
CA LEU A 330 15.22 25.71 -5.08
C LEU A 330 16.31 24.63 -5.21
N PHE A 331 15.89 23.41 -5.53
CA PHE A 331 16.72 22.20 -5.54
C PHE A 331 16.53 21.39 -6.83
N PRO A 332 17.03 21.89 -7.98
CA PRO A 332 16.81 21.27 -9.27
C PRO A 332 17.30 19.81 -9.30
N ASN A 333 16.45 18.92 -9.83
CA ASN A 333 16.72 17.49 -9.99
C ASN A 333 16.93 16.69 -8.69
N LEU A 334 16.65 17.25 -7.51
CA LEU A 334 16.78 16.52 -6.25
C LEU A 334 15.51 15.73 -5.88
N LEU A 335 14.33 16.35 -6.01
CA LEU A 335 13.05 15.69 -5.76
C LEU A 335 12.68 14.80 -6.95
N ASN A 336 12.81 13.49 -6.77
CA ASN A 336 12.54 12.50 -7.81
C ASN A 336 11.08 12.06 -7.82
N GLU A 337 10.45 12.05 -6.64
CA GLU A 337 9.11 11.50 -6.43
C GLU A 337 8.27 12.46 -5.57
N ALA A 338 7.04 12.68 -6.00
CA ALA A 338 6.01 13.31 -5.20
C ALA A 338 4.70 12.58 -5.44
N ASP A 339 4.02 12.15 -4.39
CA ASP A 339 2.80 11.36 -4.53
C ASP A 339 1.73 11.74 -3.51
N CYS A 340 0.47 11.46 -3.83
CA CYS A 340 -0.66 11.65 -2.92
C CYS A 340 -1.58 10.42 -3.06
N PRO A 341 -1.25 9.30 -2.40
CA PRO A 341 -1.97 8.05 -2.57
C PRO A 341 -3.41 8.18 -2.09
N ASP A 342 -4.30 7.42 -2.74
CA ASP A 342 -5.66 7.24 -2.26
C ASP A 342 -5.64 6.51 -0.90
N ASP A 343 -6.32 7.08 0.09
CA ASP A 343 -6.45 6.47 1.41
C ASP A 343 -7.73 5.62 1.46
N PHE A 344 -7.56 4.31 1.19
CA PHE A 344 -8.65 3.32 1.20
C PHE A 344 -9.20 3.01 2.59
N HIS A 345 -8.60 3.54 3.67
CA HIS A 345 -9.04 3.23 5.03
C HIS A 345 -10.27 4.00 5.48
N TRP A 346 -10.72 4.97 4.68
CA TRP A 346 -11.87 5.79 5.04
C TRP A 346 -13.16 5.25 4.42
N PRO A 347 -14.30 5.38 5.11
CA PRO A 347 -15.62 4.99 4.58
C PRO A 347 -15.95 5.65 3.23
N ARG A 348 -15.24 6.73 2.89
CA ARG A 348 -15.31 7.40 1.60
C ARG A 348 -13.94 7.39 0.96
N LYS A 349 -13.90 6.90 -0.27
CA LYS A 349 -12.74 7.04 -1.15
C LYS A 349 -12.52 8.53 -1.43
N MET A 350 -11.63 9.14 -0.67
CA MET A 350 -11.11 10.47 -0.99
C MET A 350 -9.85 10.27 -1.82
N SER A 351 -9.95 10.64 -3.09
CA SER A 351 -8.82 10.66 -3.99
C SER A 351 -8.39 12.09 -4.26
N CYS A 352 -7.10 12.29 -4.49
CA CYS A 352 -6.62 13.55 -5.04
C CYS A 352 -7.16 13.67 -6.48
N PRO A 353 -7.77 14.81 -6.86
CA PRO A 353 -8.19 15.04 -8.24
C PRO A 353 -7.05 14.78 -9.23
N SER A 354 -7.34 14.11 -10.35
CA SER A 354 -6.29 13.69 -11.30
C SER A 354 -5.54 14.87 -11.90
N ASP A 355 -6.22 15.97 -12.17
CA ASP A 355 -5.64 17.21 -12.69
C ASP A 355 -4.61 17.83 -11.73
N ILE A 356 -4.88 17.79 -10.41
CA ILE A 356 -3.93 18.21 -9.38
C ILE A 356 -2.71 17.29 -9.35
N ILE A 357 -2.92 15.97 -9.44
CA ILE A 357 -1.80 15.01 -9.52
C ILE A 357 -0.96 15.29 -10.76
N ASP A 358 -1.59 15.57 -11.90
CA ASP A 358 -0.88 15.84 -13.15
C ASP A 358 -0.09 17.17 -13.05
N GLU A 359 -0.66 18.22 -12.44
CA GLU A 359 0.05 19.48 -12.17
C GLU A 359 1.25 19.27 -11.23
N MET A 360 1.09 18.47 -10.17
CA MET A 360 2.18 18.11 -9.26
C MET A 360 3.29 17.34 -9.98
N LYS A 361 2.94 16.29 -10.74
CA LYS A 361 3.92 15.46 -11.46
C LYS A 361 4.57 16.23 -12.61
N LEU A 362 3.91 17.24 -13.18
CA LEU A 362 4.52 18.18 -14.14
C LEU A 362 5.65 18.99 -13.52
N CYS A 363 5.57 19.35 -12.23
CA CYS A 363 6.61 20.11 -11.53
C CYS A 363 7.91 19.31 -11.29
N LEU A 364 7.83 17.98 -11.19
CA LEU A 364 9.00 17.12 -10.98
C LEU A 364 9.97 17.12 -12.19
N PRO A 365 11.25 16.79 -12.06
CA PRO A 365 12.13 16.54 -13.20
C PRO A 365 11.69 15.28 -14.00
N PRO A 366 12.11 15.11 -15.28
CA PRO A 366 12.04 13.80 -15.95
C PRO A 366 12.85 12.76 -15.18
N LEU A 367 12.42 11.50 -15.19
CA LEU A 367 13.19 10.42 -14.58
C LEU A 367 14.45 10.15 -15.42
N HIS A 368 15.60 10.07 -14.76
CA HIS A 368 16.86 9.77 -15.43
C HIS A 368 17.11 8.25 -15.42
N ALA A 369 17.13 7.63 -16.59
CA ALA A 369 17.39 6.19 -16.76
C ALA A 369 16.58 5.28 -15.79
N PRO A 370 15.23 5.42 -15.72
CA PRO A 370 14.41 4.58 -14.86
C PRO A 370 14.55 3.10 -15.25
N THR A 371 14.82 2.25 -14.27
CA THR A 371 14.83 0.79 -14.44
C THR A 371 13.46 0.16 -14.14
N LEU A 372 12.65 0.83 -13.32
CA LEU A 372 11.32 0.38 -12.91
C LEU A 372 10.28 1.46 -13.20
N ILE A 373 9.22 1.07 -13.90
CA ILE A 373 8.01 1.86 -14.08
C ILE A 373 6.87 1.15 -13.35
N TRP A 374 6.18 1.89 -12.48
CA TRP A 374 5.08 1.38 -11.67
C TRP A 374 4.06 2.48 -11.38
N HIS A 375 2.97 2.15 -10.67
CA HIS A 375 1.87 3.08 -10.42
C HIS A 375 2.28 4.45 -9.83
N LEU A 376 3.32 4.53 -8.98
CA LEU A 376 3.74 5.79 -8.35
C LEU A 376 4.46 6.76 -9.31
N ASN A 377 5.20 6.24 -10.29
CA ASN A 377 6.03 7.05 -11.20
C ASN A 377 5.51 7.07 -12.65
N TRP A 378 4.52 6.24 -12.97
CA TRP A 378 3.92 6.13 -14.31
C TRP A 378 3.46 7.48 -14.86
N LYS A 379 2.70 8.24 -14.08
CA LYS A 379 2.19 9.56 -14.50
C LYS A 379 3.32 10.55 -14.81
N GLN A 380 4.41 10.53 -14.05
CA GLN A 380 5.56 11.39 -14.30
C GLN A 380 6.25 11.04 -15.62
N VAL A 381 6.41 9.75 -15.92
CA VAL A 381 6.93 9.26 -17.21
C VAL A 381 6.01 9.70 -18.35
N LEU A 382 4.69 9.52 -18.20
CA LEU A 382 3.68 9.88 -19.18
C LEU A 382 3.78 11.37 -19.56
N LEU A 383 3.73 12.25 -18.56
CA LEU A 383 3.75 13.70 -18.75
C LEU A 383 5.08 14.22 -19.31
N LYS A 384 6.15 13.40 -19.26
CA LYS A 384 7.50 13.74 -19.73
C LYS A 384 8.04 12.69 -20.68
N LEU A 385 7.17 12.03 -21.44
CA LEU A 385 7.51 10.85 -22.22
C LEU A 385 8.64 11.10 -23.23
N ILE A 386 8.63 12.26 -23.89
CA ILE A 386 9.65 12.64 -24.87
C ILE A 386 11.01 12.90 -24.21
N ARG A 387 11.02 13.39 -22.96
CA ARG A 387 12.25 13.77 -22.24
C ARG A 387 12.84 12.66 -21.38
N THR A 388 12.05 11.63 -21.08
CA THR A 388 12.46 10.49 -20.26
C THR A 388 13.13 9.46 -21.15
N ASP A 389 14.37 9.09 -20.85
CA ASP A 389 15.02 7.97 -21.55
C ASP A 389 14.48 6.64 -21.03
N LEU A 390 13.80 5.89 -21.90
CA LEU A 390 13.21 4.60 -21.55
C LEU A 390 14.13 3.41 -21.87
N SER A 391 15.32 3.65 -22.44
CA SER A 391 16.22 2.59 -22.88
C SER A 391 16.65 1.64 -21.75
N HIS A 392 16.67 2.16 -20.52
CA HIS A 392 17.07 1.46 -19.29
C HIS A 392 15.92 0.78 -18.54
N VAL A 393 14.67 0.90 -19.01
CA VAL A 393 13.52 0.31 -18.32
C VAL A 393 13.58 -1.20 -18.43
N GLU A 394 13.76 -1.87 -17.29
CA GLU A 394 13.79 -3.33 -17.18
C GLU A 394 12.44 -3.90 -16.80
N THR A 395 11.66 -3.15 -16.01
CA THR A 395 10.45 -3.67 -15.38
C THR A 395 9.31 -2.65 -15.48
N ILE A 396 8.14 -3.11 -15.90
CA ILE A 396 6.88 -2.35 -15.92
C ILE A 396 5.82 -3.09 -15.10
N HIS A 397 5.27 -2.45 -14.06
CA HIS A 397 4.20 -2.97 -13.20
C HIS A 397 3.03 -1.99 -13.08
N LEU A 398 1.99 -2.17 -13.92
CA LEU A 398 0.83 -1.28 -14.00
C LEU A 398 -0.50 -2.04 -13.80
N LEU A 399 -0.51 -3.12 -13.02
CA LEU A 399 -1.70 -3.93 -12.74
C LEU A 399 -2.58 -3.40 -11.58
N ASN A 400 -2.52 -2.11 -11.27
CA ASN A 400 -3.30 -1.54 -10.18
C ASN A 400 -4.56 -0.83 -10.74
N SER A 401 -5.73 -1.16 -10.20
CA SER A 401 -7.05 -0.89 -10.81
C SER A 401 -7.37 0.59 -11.12
N GLU A 402 -6.69 1.53 -10.45
CA GLU A 402 -6.87 2.96 -10.71
C GLU A 402 -6.08 3.47 -11.90
N THR A 403 -5.03 2.75 -12.30
CA THR A 403 -4.20 3.12 -13.45
C THR A 403 -4.79 2.67 -14.78
N ASP A 404 -5.86 1.87 -14.78
CA ASP A 404 -6.33 1.12 -15.95
C ASP A 404 -6.80 2.04 -17.08
N HIS A 405 -7.59 3.08 -16.77
CA HIS A 405 -8.10 3.99 -17.80
C HIS A 405 -7.04 4.96 -18.33
N ALA A 406 -6.20 5.51 -17.45
CA ALA A 406 -5.16 6.46 -17.85
C ALA A 406 -4.05 5.77 -18.67
N SER A 407 -3.72 4.53 -18.32
CA SER A 407 -2.73 3.74 -19.05
C SER A 407 -3.24 3.42 -20.46
N ALA A 408 -4.50 2.96 -20.59
CA ALA A 408 -5.12 2.68 -21.88
C ALA A 408 -5.09 3.88 -22.86
N LEU A 409 -5.23 5.11 -22.36
CA LEU A 409 -5.14 6.33 -23.18
C LEU A 409 -3.71 6.61 -23.68
N LEU A 410 -2.71 6.39 -22.84
CA LEU A 410 -1.30 6.63 -23.18
C LEU A 410 -0.85 5.74 -24.34
N TRP A 411 -1.17 4.45 -24.27
CA TRP A 411 -0.78 3.51 -25.31
C TRP A 411 -1.40 3.81 -26.66
N LYS A 412 -2.64 4.31 -26.65
CA LYS A 412 -3.31 4.83 -27.85
C LYS A 412 -2.65 6.09 -28.38
N SER A 413 -2.07 6.91 -27.50
CA SER A 413 -1.43 8.17 -27.88
C SER A 413 0.01 8.02 -28.39
N ASP A 414 0.78 7.05 -27.89
CA ASP A 414 2.15 6.76 -28.36
C ASP A 414 2.41 5.25 -28.43
N PRO A 415 2.18 4.61 -29.60
CA PRO A 415 2.43 3.18 -29.79
C PRO A 415 3.93 2.83 -29.74
N THR A 416 4.83 3.81 -29.70
CA THR A 416 6.29 3.59 -29.66
C THR A 416 6.84 3.44 -28.25
N PHE A 417 6.02 3.63 -27.20
CA PHE A 417 6.47 3.55 -25.80
C PHE A 417 7.25 2.26 -25.50
N LEU A 418 6.63 1.09 -25.76
CA LEU A 418 7.28 -0.20 -25.46
C LEU A 418 8.50 -0.42 -26.35
N ALA A 419 8.46 0.07 -27.59
CA ALA A 419 9.59 0.02 -28.51
C ALA A 419 10.80 0.85 -28.03
N ARG A 420 10.63 1.77 -27.08
CA ARG A 420 11.75 2.53 -26.48
C ARG A 420 12.37 1.80 -25.28
N CYS A 421 11.67 0.82 -24.70
CA CYS A 421 12.10 0.07 -23.51
C CYS A 421 13.05 -1.09 -23.88
N ARG A 422 14.29 -0.76 -24.27
CA ARG A 422 15.22 -1.74 -24.85
C ARG A 422 15.79 -2.75 -23.85
N SER A 423 15.77 -2.42 -22.56
CA SER A 423 16.21 -3.32 -21.48
C SER A 423 15.06 -4.12 -20.86
N LEU A 424 13.84 -4.08 -21.43
CA LEU A 424 12.64 -4.62 -20.80
C LEU A 424 12.75 -6.15 -20.63
N GLN A 425 12.67 -6.59 -19.38
CA GLN A 425 12.69 -8.00 -18.96
C GLN A 425 11.34 -8.44 -18.40
N THR A 426 10.61 -7.55 -17.72
CA THR A 426 9.36 -7.88 -17.04
C THR A 426 8.26 -6.88 -17.40
N LEU A 427 7.15 -7.38 -17.91
CA LEU A 427 6.00 -6.58 -18.32
C LEU A 427 4.73 -7.09 -17.65
N ASN A 428 4.15 -6.29 -16.76
CA ASN A 428 2.88 -6.59 -16.09
C ASN A 428 1.90 -5.44 -16.32
N ILE A 429 0.97 -5.59 -17.27
CA ILE A 429 0.06 -4.53 -17.71
C ILE A 429 -1.34 -5.07 -18.00
N PHE A 430 -2.32 -4.18 -17.97
CA PHE A 430 -3.57 -4.43 -18.68
C PHE A 430 -3.32 -4.37 -20.19
N THR A 431 -4.08 -5.15 -20.95
CA THR A 431 -3.97 -5.16 -22.40
C THR A 431 -4.16 -3.78 -22.98
N ILE A 432 -3.35 -3.50 -23.97
CA ILE A 432 -3.34 -2.23 -24.67
C ILE A 432 -4.36 -2.25 -25.80
N GLY A 433 -4.63 -3.45 -26.33
CA GLY A 433 -5.51 -3.72 -27.45
C GLY A 433 -4.78 -4.44 -28.58
N PRO A 434 -5.50 -4.74 -29.68
CA PRO A 434 -4.92 -5.38 -30.86
C PRO A 434 -3.71 -4.61 -31.41
N SER A 435 -2.71 -5.34 -31.93
CA SER A 435 -1.50 -4.79 -32.57
C SER A 435 -0.50 -4.06 -31.65
N SER A 436 -0.64 -4.16 -30.33
CA SER A 436 0.24 -3.48 -29.37
C SER A 436 1.70 -3.96 -29.41
N PHE A 437 1.90 -5.21 -29.85
CA PHE A 437 3.22 -5.80 -30.09
C PHE A 437 3.56 -5.92 -31.58
N SER A 438 2.77 -5.35 -32.48
CA SER A 438 3.02 -5.43 -33.93
C SER A 438 4.38 -4.82 -34.34
N TRP A 439 4.86 -3.82 -33.59
CA TRP A 439 6.20 -3.26 -33.77
C TRP A 439 7.29 -4.31 -33.44
N ALA A 440 7.09 -5.08 -32.38
CA ALA A 440 8.05 -6.11 -31.93
C ALA A 440 8.07 -7.28 -32.91
N VAL A 441 6.91 -7.65 -33.46
CA VAL A 441 6.79 -8.64 -34.55
C VAL A 441 7.59 -8.21 -35.79
N LYS A 442 7.52 -6.91 -36.17
CA LYS A 442 8.29 -6.37 -37.29
C LYS A 442 9.79 -6.38 -37.01
N GLU A 443 10.22 -5.97 -35.82
CA GLU A 443 11.63 -6.01 -35.42
C GLU A 443 12.18 -7.44 -35.41
N LYS A 444 11.43 -8.39 -34.85
CA LYS A 444 11.80 -9.80 -34.83
C LYS A 444 11.97 -10.38 -36.24
N LYS A 445 11.02 -10.12 -37.15
CA LYS A 445 11.13 -10.55 -38.55
C LYS A 445 12.36 -9.97 -39.24
N ALA A 446 12.64 -8.68 -39.04
CA ALA A 446 13.83 -8.03 -39.60
C ALA A 446 15.13 -8.63 -39.04
N TRP A 447 15.16 -8.93 -37.74
CA TRP A 447 16.28 -9.58 -37.07
C TRP A 447 16.52 -11.01 -37.58
N ASP A 448 15.46 -11.82 -37.72
CA ASP A 448 15.56 -13.19 -38.21
C ASP A 448 16.02 -13.26 -39.68
N LEU A 449 15.54 -12.33 -40.52
CA LEU A 449 16.04 -12.16 -41.89
C LEU A 449 17.53 -11.84 -41.90
N HIS A 450 17.96 -10.90 -41.04
CA HIS A 450 19.38 -10.54 -40.93
C HIS A 450 20.24 -11.72 -40.45
N GLN A 451 19.77 -12.52 -39.49
CA GLN A 451 20.48 -13.74 -39.06
C GLN A 451 20.57 -14.78 -40.17
N ALA A 452 19.52 -14.97 -40.97
CA ALA A 452 19.52 -15.87 -42.11
C ALA A 452 20.52 -15.42 -43.19
N ASP A 453 20.56 -14.12 -43.50
CA ASP A 453 21.52 -13.54 -44.43
C ASP A 453 22.96 -13.72 -43.94
N MET A 454 23.23 -13.46 -42.65
CA MET A 454 24.55 -13.68 -42.04
C MET A 454 24.98 -15.15 -42.10
N ALA A 455 24.05 -16.10 -41.94
CA ALA A 455 24.33 -17.53 -42.04
C ALA A 455 24.65 -17.97 -43.47
N SER A 456 24.10 -17.29 -44.49
CA SER A 456 24.25 -17.67 -45.90
C SER A 456 25.61 -17.32 -46.53
N GLN A 457 26.45 -16.50 -45.87
CA GLN A 457 27.77 -16.04 -46.37
C GLN A 457 27.77 -15.34 -47.76
N VAL A 458 26.62 -15.08 -48.36
CA VAL A 458 26.54 -14.51 -49.72
C VAL A 458 26.77 -12.99 -49.66
N SER A 459 28.01 -12.59 -50.00
CA SER A 459 28.49 -11.22 -50.29
C SER A 459 28.41 -10.17 -49.17
N ARG A 460 29.57 -9.94 -48.52
CA ARG A 460 29.81 -8.86 -47.55
C ARG A 460 29.91 -7.45 -48.17
N ASP A 461 29.94 -7.32 -49.50
CA ASP A 461 30.46 -6.11 -50.13
C ASP A 461 29.41 -5.01 -50.41
N ILE A 462 28.13 -5.15 -50.03
CA ILE A 462 27.08 -4.16 -50.38
C ILE A 462 26.26 -3.62 -49.19
N LEU A 463 26.39 -4.14 -47.97
CA LEU A 463 25.52 -3.73 -46.87
C LEU A 463 26.11 -2.62 -45.99
N THR A 464 25.95 -1.37 -46.43
CA THR A 464 26.02 -0.18 -45.54
C THR A 464 24.74 0.02 -44.72
N ALA A 465 23.85 -0.98 -44.68
CA ALA A 465 22.60 -0.91 -43.92
C ALA A 465 22.89 -1.02 -42.42
N VAL A 466 22.35 -0.09 -41.63
CA VAL A 466 22.38 -0.14 -40.16
C VAL A 466 21.79 -1.48 -39.72
N PRO A 467 22.49 -2.27 -38.88
CA PRO A 467 21.98 -3.56 -38.44
C PRO A 467 20.62 -3.38 -37.75
N PRO A 468 19.66 -4.30 -37.96
CA PRO A 468 18.38 -4.23 -37.27
C PRO A 468 18.62 -4.24 -35.76
N LYS A 469 17.76 -3.53 -35.03
CA LYS A 469 17.83 -3.52 -33.56
C LYS A 469 17.49 -4.92 -33.05
N GLU A 470 18.24 -5.37 -32.06
CA GLU A 470 17.91 -6.60 -31.34
C GLU A 470 16.57 -6.42 -30.59
N PRO A 471 15.67 -7.42 -30.63
CA PRO A 471 14.46 -7.41 -29.82
C PRO A 471 14.77 -7.28 -28.32
N ALA A 472 13.89 -6.62 -27.57
CA ALA A 472 14.05 -6.52 -26.12
C ALA A 472 14.07 -7.91 -25.46
N PRO A 473 14.90 -8.13 -24.43
CA PRO A 473 15.07 -9.45 -23.80
C PRO A 473 13.95 -9.76 -22.79
N LEU A 474 12.69 -9.71 -23.24
CA LEU A 474 11.53 -9.90 -22.38
C LEU A 474 11.47 -11.34 -21.87
N LYS A 475 11.57 -11.52 -20.56
CA LYS A 475 11.55 -12.82 -19.86
C LYS A 475 10.20 -13.12 -19.23
N GLN A 476 9.53 -12.11 -18.68
CA GLN A 476 8.25 -12.26 -18.02
C GLN A 476 7.21 -11.34 -18.64
N ILE A 477 6.06 -11.90 -18.98
CA ILE A 477 4.89 -11.16 -19.42
C ILE A 477 3.66 -11.58 -18.62
N ARG A 478 2.95 -10.60 -18.07
CA ARG A 478 1.63 -10.74 -17.47
C ARG A 478 0.69 -9.74 -18.11
N LEU A 479 -0.29 -10.24 -18.83
CA LEU A 479 -1.34 -9.43 -19.43
C LEU A 479 -2.67 -9.74 -18.74
N ILE A 480 -3.43 -8.69 -18.44
CA ILE A 480 -4.82 -8.78 -17.99
C ILE A 480 -5.69 -8.09 -19.04
N THR A 481 -6.66 -8.79 -19.62
CA THR A 481 -7.54 -8.22 -20.64
C THR A 481 -8.99 -8.30 -20.23
N ASN A 482 -9.74 -7.26 -20.58
CA ASN A 482 -11.20 -7.27 -20.50
C ASN A 482 -11.83 -7.56 -21.88
N GLU A 483 -10.99 -7.67 -22.93
CA GLU A 483 -11.41 -7.99 -24.29
C GLU A 483 -11.09 -9.46 -24.63
N PRO A 484 -12.02 -10.20 -25.26
CA PRO A 484 -11.84 -11.61 -25.61
C PRO A 484 -10.99 -11.78 -26.89
N SER A 485 -9.76 -11.26 -26.87
CA SER A 485 -8.79 -11.40 -27.98
C SER A 485 -7.46 -11.92 -27.46
N ASN A 486 -6.85 -12.81 -28.24
CA ASN A 486 -5.51 -13.33 -27.99
C ASN A 486 -4.46 -12.76 -28.95
N GLU A 487 -4.83 -11.87 -29.87
CA GLU A 487 -3.90 -11.31 -30.87
C GLU A 487 -2.69 -10.63 -30.21
N GLU A 488 -2.92 -9.90 -29.12
CA GLU A 488 -1.84 -9.24 -28.37
C GLU A 488 -0.87 -10.24 -27.73
N LEU A 489 -1.39 -11.36 -27.20
CA LEU A 489 -0.57 -12.41 -26.63
C LEU A 489 0.21 -13.16 -27.73
N ASP A 490 -0.44 -13.47 -28.85
CA ASP A 490 0.19 -14.15 -29.99
C ASP A 490 1.32 -13.30 -30.58
N ASP A 491 1.12 -11.99 -30.75
CA ASP A 491 2.15 -11.05 -31.20
C ASP A 491 3.33 -11.00 -30.21
N ALA A 492 3.04 -10.96 -28.90
CA ALA A 492 4.07 -10.95 -27.87
C ALA A 492 4.89 -12.26 -27.86
N ILE A 493 4.22 -13.41 -27.98
CA ILE A 493 4.87 -14.72 -28.03
C ILE A 493 5.69 -14.89 -29.31
N PHE A 494 5.18 -14.42 -30.44
CA PHE A 494 5.95 -14.42 -31.69
C PHE A 494 7.21 -13.57 -31.56
N ALA A 495 7.09 -12.35 -31.02
CA ALA A 495 8.20 -11.42 -30.93
C ALA A 495 9.28 -11.87 -29.91
N PHE A 496 8.86 -12.39 -28.76
CA PHE A 496 9.73 -12.64 -27.60
C PHE A 496 9.85 -14.12 -27.20
N GLY A 497 9.28 -15.05 -27.97
CA GLY A 497 9.17 -16.46 -27.56
C GLY A 497 10.49 -17.13 -27.20
N ASN A 498 11.59 -16.70 -27.81
CA ASN A 498 12.94 -17.21 -27.50
C ASN A 498 13.48 -16.76 -26.14
N THR A 499 12.98 -15.66 -25.57
CA THR A 499 13.45 -15.10 -24.28
C THR A 499 12.45 -15.29 -23.15
N LEU A 500 11.17 -15.56 -23.47
CA LEU A 500 10.11 -15.73 -22.47
C LEU A 500 10.32 -16.97 -21.61
N GLU A 501 10.33 -16.74 -20.30
CA GLU A 501 10.42 -17.74 -19.22
C GLU A 501 9.07 -17.86 -18.47
N ILE A 502 8.33 -16.76 -18.33
CA ILE A 502 7.06 -16.70 -17.61
C ILE A 502 6.02 -15.98 -18.46
N VAL A 503 4.90 -16.66 -18.74
CA VAL A 503 3.75 -16.10 -19.44
C VAL A 503 2.51 -16.27 -18.58
N GLN A 504 1.86 -15.15 -18.27
CA GLN A 504 0.60 -15.11 -17.54
C GLN A 504 -0.42 -14.30 -18.34
N PHE A 505 -1.53 -14.91 -18.71
CA PHE A 505 -2.59 -14.27 -19.46
C PHE A 505 -3.91 -14.47 -18.73
N ASN A 506 -4.51 -13.39 -18.24
CA ASN A 506 -5.79 -13.43 -17.55
C ASN A 506 -6.83 -12.65 -18.35
N VAL A 507 -7.96 -13.26 -18.61
CA VAL A 507 -9.11 -12.59 -19.24
C VAL A 507 -10.16 -12.35 -18.16
N ASP A 508 -10.33 -11.10 -17.77
CA ASP A 508 -11.26 -10.65 -16.74
C ASP A 508 -12.44 -9.94 -17.42
N VAL A 509 -13.39 -10.74 -17.91
CA VAL A 509 -14.61 -10.22 -18.57
C VAL A 509 -15.72 -10.20 -17.55
N ASP A 510 -16.39 -9.05 -17.43
CA ASP A 510 -17.60 -8.93 -16.61
C ASP A 510 -18.64 -9.96 -17.09
N ASP A 511 -19.10 -10.80 -16.16
CA ASP A 511 -20.06 -11.87 -16.45
C ASP A 511 -21.34 -11.36 -17.13
N GLN A 512 -21.67 -10.09 -16.94
CA GLN A 512 -22.85 -9.45 -17.56
C GLN A 512 -22.68 -9.17 -19.05
N LEU A 513 -21.45 -9.11 -19.56
CA LEU A 513 -21.14 -8.79 -20.97
C LEU A 513 -20.90 -10.04 -21.83
N LEU A 514 -20.96 -11.23 -21.24
CA LEU A 514 -20.77 -12.51 -21.93
C LEU A 514 -22.02 -12.90 -22.73
N GLY A 515 -22.18 -12.31 -23.91
CA GLY A 515 -23.00 -12.91 -24.97
C GLY A 515 -22.39 -14.24 -25.46
N GLU A 516 -22.86 -14.73 -26.62
CA GLU A 516 -22.18 -15.82 -27.36
C GLU A 516 -20.79 -15.33 -27.83
N THR A 517 -19.82 -15.35 -26.91
CA THR A 517 -18.43 -15.00 -27.19
C THR A 517 -17.77 -16.16 -27.94
N ALA A 518 -17.04 -15.82 -29.01
CA ALA A 518 -16.28 -16.80 -29.76
C ALA A 518 -15.23 -17.47 -28.86
N PRO A 519 -14.94 -18.77 -29.07
CA PRO A 519 -13.86 -19.42 -28.35
C PRO A 519 -12.51 -18.79 -28.70
N ILE A 520 -11.62 -18.71 -27.71
CA ILE A 520 -10.26 -18.20 -27.90
C ILE A 520 -9.33 -19.37 -28.20
N TYR A 521 -8.68 -19.31 -29.37
CA TYR A 521 -7.73 -20.32 -29.82
C TYR A 521 -6.31 -19.91 -29.44
N MET A 522 -5.56 -20.77 -28.75
CA MET A 522 -4.20 -20.49 -28.29
C MET A 522 -3.18 -21.46 -28.89
N GLY A 523 -1.93 -21.02 -29.05
CA GLY A 523 -0.83 -21.90 -29.43
C GLY A 523 -0.49 -21.95 -30.90
N ARG A 524 -1.14 -21.14 -31.75
CA ARG A 524 -0.88 -21.18 -33.17
C ARG A 524 0.49 -20.57 -33.48
N GLY A 525 1.44 -21.42 -33.87
CA GLY A 525 2.79 -20.97 -34.26
C GLY A 525 3.62 -20.45 -33.10
N TRP A 526 3.28 -20.81 -31.87
CA TRP A 526 4.09 -20.47 -30.71
C TRP A 526 5.44 -21.20 -30.77
N ASN A 527 6.48 -20.58 -30.21
CA ASN A 527 7.77 -21.22 -30.01
C ASN A 527 8.37 -20.71 -28.70
N LEU A 528 8.28 -21.52 -27.66
CA LEU A 528 8.58 -21.12 -26.28
C LEU A 528 9.63 -22.07 -25.67
N PRO A 529 10.87 -22.13 -26.19
CA PRO A 529 11.86 -23.11 -25.75
C PRO A 529 12.36 -22.89 -24.32
N ASN A 530 12.23 -21.66 -23.79
CA ASN A 530 12.71 -21.28 -22.46
C ASN A 530 11.59 -21.13 -21.41
N ILE A 531 10.34 -21.43 -21.77
CA ILE A 531 9.22 -21.29 -20.85
C ILE A 531 9.37 -22.23 -19.64
N THR A 532 9.20 -21.67 -18.46
CA THR A 532 9.17 -22.40 -17.19
C THR A 532 7.78 -22.35 -16.56
N HIS A 533 7.05 -21.24 -16.75
CA HIS A 533 5.72 -21.04 -16.18
C HIS A 533 4.75 -20.49 -17.24
N LEU A 534 3.69 -21.24 -17.53
CA LEU A 534 2.60 -20.80 -18.40
C LEU A 534 1.28 -20.83 -17.62
N THR A 535 0.65 -19.68 -17.49
CA THR A 535 -0.69 -19.52 -16.91
C THR A 535 -1.60 -18.83 -17.90
N ILE A 536 -2.69 -19.48 -18.26
CA ILE A 536 -3.77 -18.91 -19.06
C ILE A 536 -5.05 -19.09 -18.26
N SER A 537 -5.68 -18.00 -17.86
CA SER A 537 -6.91 -18.00 -17.06
C SER A 537 -8.00 -17.25 -17.79
N MET A 538 -9.05 -17.98 -18.15
CA MET A 538 -10.24 -17.50 -18.84
C MET A 538 -11.47 -18.05 -18.10
N PRO A 539 -11.78 -17.56 -16.88
CA PRO A 539 -12.88 -18.08 -16.08
C PRO A 539 -14.21 -18.02 -16.85
N SER A 540 -14.38 -17.01 -17.69
CA SER A 540 -15.65 -16.70 -18.32
C SER A 540 -15.70 -17.03 -19.83
N LEU A 541 -14.58 -17.47 -20.42
CA LEU A 541 -14.45 -17.72 -21.85
C LEU A 541 -13.96 -19.13 -22.13
N ARG A 542 -14.33 -19.63 -23.31
CA ARG A 542 -13.92 -20.95 -23.77
C ARG A 542 -12.50 -20.91 -24.32
N LEU A 543 -11.59 -21.68 -23.72
CA LEU A 543 -10.18 -21.80 -24.10
C LEU A 543 -9.95 -23.04 -24.95
N LEU A 544 -9.50 -22.85 -26.20
CA LEU A 544 -9.16 -23.95 -27.11
C LEU A 544 -7.67 -23.94 -27.42
N ALA A 545 -6.97 -25.02 -27.14
CA ALA A 545 -5.58 -25.19 -27.56
C ALA A 545 -5.51 -25.66 -29.02
N CYS A 546 -4.69 -25.01 -29.85
CA CYS A 546 -4.46 -25.42 -31.23
C CYS A 546 -3.69 -26.77 -31.31
N PRO A 547 -3.83 -27.52 -32.42
CA PRO A 547 -2.95 -28.65 -32.70
C PRO A 547 -1.48 -28.23 -32.61
N GLY A 548 -0.72 -28.94 -31.77
CA GLY A 548 0.71 -28.66 -31.57
C GLY A 548 1.02 -27.60 -30.50
N PHE A 549 0.02 -26.99 -29.84
CA PHE A 549 0.23 -26.05 -28.72
C PHE A 549 1.27 -26.59 -27.72
N TYR A 550 1.07 -27.85 -27.33
CA TYR A 550 1.94 -28.57 -26.43
C TYR A 550 3.38 -28.68 -26.97
N GLN A 551 3.57 -29.10 -28.23
CA GLN A 551 4.90 -29.25 -28.85
C GLN A 551 5.69 -27.93 -28.92
N CYS A 552 5.02 -26.79 -28.81
CA CYS A 552 5.63 -25.46 -28.79
C CYS A 552 6.22 -25.10 -27.42
N LEU A 553 5.83 -25.82 -26.36
CA LEU A 553 6.33 -25.62 -25.00
C LEU A 553 7.65 -26.37 -24.83
N GLY A 554 8.71 -25.65 -24.47
CA GLY A 554 10.03 -26.24 -24.26
C GLY A 554 10.07 -27.25 -23.09
N ASN A 555 11.11 -28.09 -23.08
CA ASN A 555 11.29 -29.14 -22.07
C ASN A 555 11.53 -28.61 -20.65
N LYS A 556 11.75 -27.29 -20.49
CA LYS A 556 11.97 -26.61 -19.20
C LYS A 556 10.69 -26.24 -18.48
N LEU A 557 9.51 -26.56 -19.02
CA LEU A 557 8.23 -26.17 -18.42
C LEU A 557 8.05 -26.85 -17.06
N GLN A 558 7.96 -26.04 -16.01
CA GLN A 558 7.77 -26.48 -14.63
C GLN A 558 6.32 -26.38 -14.18
N GLN A 559 5.60 -25.36 -14.64
CA GLN A 559 4.21 -25.10 -14.26
C GLN A 559 3.34 -24.80 -15.47
N LEU A 560 2.27 -25.58 -15.61
CA LEU A 560 1.20 -25.36 -16.59
C LEU A 560 -0.14 -25.19 -15.87
N LEU A 561 -0.72 -24.01 -15.97
CA LEU A 561 -2.04 -23.69 -15.43
C LEU A 561 -2.94 -23.19 -16.56
N LEU A 562 -3.92 -24.01 -16.95
CA LEU A 562 -4.97 -23.63 -17.89
C LEU A 562 -6.30 -23.64 -17.12
N VAL A 563 -6.93 -22.47 -16.99
CA VAL A 563 -8.20 -22.31 -16.29
C VAL A 563 -9.26 -21.86 -17.27
N ASP A 564 -10.28 -22.69 -17.44
CA ASP A 564 -11.50 -22.40 -18.18
C ASP A 564 -12.69 -22.81 -17.30
N ARG A 565 -13.52 -21.85 -16.93
CA ARG A 565 -14.76 -22.10 -16.18
C ARG A 565 -16.01 -21.79 -17.01
N SER A 566 -15.86 -21.72 -18.33
CA SER A 566 -16.95 -21.47 -19.26
C SER A 566 -18.09 -22.46 -19.05
N VAL A 567 -19.31 -21.97 -19.25
CA VAL A 567 -20.54 -22.76 -19.07
C VAL A 567 -20.80 -23.69 -20.25
N MET A 568 -20.11 -23.46 -21.38
CA MET A 568 -20.37 -24.14 -22.64
C MET A 568 -19.67 -25.49 -22.68
N PRO A 569 -20.39 -26.58 -23.06
CA PRO A 569 -19.80 -27.91 -23.11
C PRO A 569 -18.73 -28.01 -24.20
N TYR A 570 -17.69 -28.80 -23.92
CA TYR A 570 -16.66 -29.07 -24.92
C TYR A 570 -17.16 -30.06 -25.99
N MET A 571 -16.94 -29.75 -27.27
CA MET A 571 -17.19 -30.71 -28.35
C MET A 571 -16.04 -31.73 -28.41
N PRO A 572 -16.28 -32.97 -28.87
CA PRO A 572 -15.22 -33.98 -28.98
C PRO A 572 -14.00 -33.53 -29.79
N GLN A 573 -14.23 -32.74 -30.84
CA GLN A 573 -13.17 -32.17 -31.70
C GLN A 573 -12.29 -31.12 -31.01
N ASP A 574 -12.78 -30.56 -29.90
CA ASP A 574 -12.09 -29.53 -29.12
C ASP A 574 -11.24 -30.14 -28.01
N THR A 575 -11.36 -31.46 -27.79
CA THR A 575 -10.57 -32.20 -26.81
C THR A 575 -9.26 -32.68 -27.46
N TYR A 576 -8.16 -32.00 -27.14
CA TYR A 576 -6.82 -32.50 -27.46
C TYR A 576 -6.25 -33.22 -26.25
N THR A 577 -5.86 -34.48 -26.43
CA THR A 577 -5.25 -35.27 -25.36
C THR A 577 -3.87 -34.71 -25.04
N CYS A 578 -3.75 -34.08 -23.86
CA CYS A 578 -2.48 -33.58 -23.34
C CYS A 578 -1.53 -34.73 -22.94
N ARG A 579 -2.09 -35.91 -22.63
CA ARG A 579 -1.38 -37.04 -22.02
C ARG A 579 -0.07 -37.45 -22.70
N PRO A 580 0.01 -37.69 -24.03
CA PRO A 580 1.25 -38.14 -24.66
C PRO A 580 2.39 -37.12 -24.51
N PHE A 581 2.04 -35.85 -24.37
CA PHE A 581 3.02 -34.78 -24.26
C PHE A 581 3.48 -34.55 -22.82
N LEU A 582 2.57 -34.65 -21.85
CA LEU A 582 2.92 -34.53 -20.43
C LEU A 582 3.95 -35.58 -20.01
N GLU A 583 3.89 -36.78 -20.60
CA GLU A 583 4.89 -37.84 -20.38
C GLU A 583 6.28 -37.48 -20.91
N THR A 584 6.39 -36.51 -21.82
CA THR A 584 7.66 -36.03 -22.39
C THR A 584 8.25 -34.81 -21.70
N MET A 585 7.58 -34.26 -20.68
CA MET A 585 8.04 -33.08 -19.93
C MET A 585 8.65 -33.48 -18.58
N PRO A 586 9.97 -33.73 -18.49
CA PRO A 586 10.60 -34.25 -17.27
C PRO A 586 10.57 -33.24 -16.11
N ASP A 587 10.55 -31.94 -16.41
CA ASP A 587 10.64 -30.87 -15.42
C ASP A 587 9.27 -30.38 -14.90
N LEU A 588 8.16 -30.94 -15.41
CA LEU A 588 6.81 -30.49 -15.08
C LEU A 588 6.43 -30.92 -13.66
N THR A 589 6.49 -29.97 -12.73
CA THR A 589 6.18 -30.19 -11.31
C THR A 589 4.73 -29.91 -10.95
N LYS A 590 4.05 -29.05 -11.72
CA LYS A 590 2.69 -28.62 -11.44
C LYS A 590 1.89 -28.51 -12.72
N ILE A 591 0.84 -29.31 -12.80
CA ILE A 591 -0.18 -29.18 -13.83
C ILE A 591 -1.54 -28.97 -13.17
N ARG A 592 -2.28 -27.99 -13.68
CA ARG A 592 -3.64 -27.74 -13.26
C ARG A 592 -4.46 -27.33 -14.48
N LEU A 593 -5.30 -28.26 -14.91
CA LEU A 593 -6.27 -28.09 -15.98
C LEU A 593 -7.62 -28.00 -15.29
N HIS A 594 -8.19 -26.79 -15.22
CA HIS A 594 -9.55 -26.60 -14.71
C HIS A 594 -10.48 -26.47 -15.90
N TRP A 595 -11.34 -27.46 -16.06
CA TRP A 595 -12.45 -27.48 -17.01
C TRP A 595 -13.73 -27.80 -16.24
N LYS A 596 -14.83 -27.13 -16.61
CA LYS A 596 -16.10 -27.23 -15.87
C LYS A 596 -16.72 -28.64 -15.92
N ASP A 597 -16.52 -29.39 -16.99
CA ASP A 597 -17.19 -30.68 -17.23
C ASP A 597 -16.37 -31.93 -16.81
N GLY A 598 -15.42 -31.75 -15.88
CA GLY A 598 -14.67 -32.84 -15.25
C GLY A 598 -13.25 -33.05 -15.81
N PRO A 599 -12.43 -33.89 -15.15
CA PRO A 599 -11.07 -34.19 -15.61
C PRO A 599 -11.11 -35.00 -16.92
N LEU A 600 -10.57 -34.43 -18.00
CA LEU A 600 -10.26 -35.14 -19.26
C LEU A 600 -9.01 -36.02 -19.11
#